data_AF-A0A812SCA9-F1
#
_entry.id   AF-A0A812SCA9-F1
#
_cell.length_a   1.000
_cell.length_b   1.000
_cell.length_c   1.000
_cell.angle_alpha   90.00
_cell.angle_beta   90.00
_cell.angle_gamma   90.00
#
_symmetry.space_group_name_H-M   'P 1'
#
loop_
_entity.id
_entity.type
_entity.pdbx_description
1 polymer ?
#
loop_
_entity_poly.entity_id
_entity_poly.type
_entity_poly.pdbx_seq_one_letter_code
_entity_poly.pdbx_strand_id
1 'polypeptide(L)'
;MVTILHGRRLASRLLAHRPRIAPQVRTAVAAPFQYEELFDLHANEVPTQYRKLSSDGVSTCTLPSGEKLLKVESEVLESLSHQAIVDIQHLFRPAHLEMLSNILKDPEASSNDRFVALELLKNACAAWL
;
A
#
# COMPACT_ATOMS: atom_id res chain seq x y z
N MET A 1 71.97 -18.49 -33.92
CA MET A 1 71.97 -18.52 -35.41
C MET A 1 70.76 -17.71 -35.88
N VAL A 2 70.89 -16.41 -36.17
CA VAL A 2 71.33 -15.79 -37.45
C VAL A 2 70.14 -15.58 -38.43
N THR A 3 69.90 -14.30 -38.75
CA THR A 3 69.31 -13.71 -39.99
C THR A 3 67.78 -13.75 -40.15
N ILE A 4 67.02 -12.63 -40.16
CA ILE A 4 66.99 -11.40 -41.00
C ILE A 4 66.23 -11.55 -42.35
N LEU A 5 65.07 -10.86 -42.42
CA LEU A 5 64.47 -10.05 -43.51
C LEU A 5 63.55 -10.59 -44.64
N HIS A 6 62.59 -9.70 -44.94
CA HIS A 6 61.96 -9.30 -46.22
C HIS A 6 60.68 -10.00 -46.73
N GLY A 7 59.56 -9.26 -46.69
CA GLY A 7 59.04 -8.63 -47.93
C GLY A 7 57.76 -9.17 -48.59
N ARG A 8 56.70 -8.33 -48.53
CA ARG A 8 55.64 -8.06 -49.54
C ARG A 8 54.59 -9.16 -49.85
N ARG A 9 53.30 -8.80 -49.73
CA ARG A 9 52.43 -8.33 -50.85
C ARG A 9 51.00 -8.06 -50.37
N LEU A 10 50.41 -7.05 -51.01
CA LEU A 10 49.06 -6.53 -50.84
C LEU A 10 48.02 -7.52 -51.37
N ALA A 11 46.93 -7.72 -50.61
CA ALA A 11 45.68 -8.24 -51.15
C ALA A 11 44.55 -7.31 -50.69
N SER A 12 44.27 -6.31 -51.53
CA SER A 12 43.09 -5.45 -51.47
C SER A 12 41.83 -6.30 -51.57
N ARG A 13 41.25 -6.66 -50.43
CA ARG A 13 39.87 -7.18 -50.38
C ARG A 13 38.93 -6.01 -50.67
N LEU A 14 38.41 -6.00 -51.90
CA LEU A 14 37.28 -5.18 -52.31
C LEU A 14 36.18 -5.26 -51.23
N LEU A 15 35.87 -4.11 -50.62
CA LEU A 15 34.71 -3.94 -49.76
C LEU A 15 33.46 -4.13 -50.63
N ALA A 16 32.95 -5.36 -50.72
CA ALA A 16 31.64 -5.60 -51.30
C ALA A 16 30.60 -4.89 -50.42
N HIS A 17 29.94 -3.88 -50.99
CA HIS A 17 28.89 -3.10 -50.34
C HIS A 17 27.78 -4.06 -49.89
N ARG A 18 27.71 -4.38 -48.59
CA ARG A 18 26.52 -5.02 -48.03
C ARG A 18 25.38 -4.02 -48.13
N PRO A 19 24.26 -4.34 -48.81
CA PRO A 19 23.10 -3.47 -48.80
C PRO A 19 22.60 -3.36 -47.36
N ARG A 20 22.43 -2.12 -46.89
CA ARG A 20 21.92 -1.82 -45.56
C ARG A 20 20.47 -2.28 -45.51
N ILE A 21 20.19 -3.35 -44.75
CA ILE A 21 18.82 -3.80 -44.48
C ILE A 21 18.12 -2.62 -43.79
N ALA A 22 17.08 -2.08 -44.42
CA ALA A 22 16.29 -1.01 -43.83
C ALA A 22 15.63 -1.52 -42.53
N PRO A 23 15.62 -0.74 -41.44
CA PRO A 23 14.94 -1.15 -40.22
C PRO A 23 13.44 -1.24 -40.53
N GLN A 24 12.86 -2.43 -40.39
CA GLN A 24 11.41 -2.58 -40.44
C GLN A 24 10.83 -2.00 -39.15
N VAL A 25 10.22 -0.81 -39.25
CA VAL A 25 9.44 -0.23 -38.17
C VAL A 25 8.17 -1.06 -38.04
N ARG A 26 8.11 -1.92 -37.02
CA ARG A 26 6.87 -2.59 -36.64
C ARG A 26 5.97 -1.56 -35.96
N THR A 27 4.92 -1.14 -36.65
CA THR A 27 3.84 -0.35 -36.03
C THR A 27 3.06 -1.30 -35.12
N ALA A 28 3.33 -1.26 -33.82
CA ALA A 28 2.50 -1.96 -32.85
C ALA A 28 1.15 -1.24 -32.77
N VAL A 29 0.07 -1.93 -33.13
CA VAL A 29 -1.29 -1.44 -32.85
C VAL A 29 -1.51 -1.67 -31.36
N ALA A 30 -1.67 -0.58 -30.61
CA ALA A 30 -1.96 -0.68 -29.18
C ALA A 30 -3.32 -1.36 -28.98
N ALA A 31 -3.41 -2.27 -28.01
CA ALA A 31 -4.66 -2.84 -27.56
C ALA A 31 -5.64 -1.73 -27.11
N PRO A 32 -6.97 -1.96 -27.19
CA PRO A 32 -7.94 -1.00 -26.67
C PRO A 32 -7.67 -0.75 -25.18
N PHE A 33 -7.82 0.51 -24.76
CA PHE A 33 -7.68 0.89 -23.35
C PHE A 33 -8.66 0.10 -22.49
N GLN A 34 -8.13 -0.54 -21.45
CA GLN A 34 -8.91 -1.17 -20.39
C GLN A 34 -8.50 -0.50 -19.08
N TYR A 35 -9.48 0.08 -18.40
CA TYR A 35 -9.26 0.59 -17.07
C TYR A 35 -9.13 -0.57 -16.10
N GLU A 36 -8.07 -0.55 -15.29
CA GLU A 36 -7.86 -1.47 -14.19
C GLU A 36 -7.61 -0.64 -12.94
N GLU A 37 -8.33 -0.95 -11.87
CA GLU A 37 -8.13 -0.29 -10.58
C GLU A 37 -6.76 -0.66 -10.01
N LEU A 38 -6.04 0.32 -9.47
CA LEU A 38 -4.73 0.08 -8.88
C LEU A 38 -4.81 -0.81 -7.61
N PHE A 39 -5.92 -0.68 -6.88
CA PHE A 39 -6.16 -1.41 -5.65
C PHE A 39 -7.54 -2.05 -5.71
N ASP A 40 -7.60 -3.36 -5.45
CA ASP A 40 -8.86 -4.02 -5.16
C ASP A 40 -9.28 -3.68 -3.73
N LEU A 41 -10.21 -2.73 -3.59
CA LEU A 41 -10.68 -2.22 -2.30
C LEU A 41 -11.39 -3.30 -1.45
N HIS A 42 -11.78 -4.43 -2.05
CA HIS A 42 -12.53 -5.49 -1.38
C HIS A 42 -11.68 -6.74 -1.13
N ALA A 43 -10.46 -6.83 -1.68
CA ALA A 43 -9.60 -8.01 -1.58
C ALA A 43 -9.17 -8.36 -0.14
N ASN A 44 -9.23 -7.42 0.80
CA ASN A 44 -8.74 -7.60 2.18
C ASN A 44 -9.61 -6.87 3.22
N GLU A 45 -10.93 -7.05 3.16
CA GLU A 45 -11.81 -6.49 4.19
C GLU A 45 -11.50 -7.10 5.57
N VAL A 46 -10.91 -6.30 6.45
CA VAL A 46 -10.78 -6.65 7.87
C VAL A 46 -12.12 -6.38 8.54
N PRO A 47 -12.78 -7.38 9.16
CA PRO A 47 -14.07 -7.18 9.81
C PRO A 47 -13.93 -6.21 10.97
N THR A 48 -14.29 -4.94 10.72
CA THR A 48 -14.23 -3.86 11.70
C THR A 48 -15.62 -3.65 12.27
N GLN A 49 -15.75 -3.84 13.59
CA GLN A 49 -17.01 -3.55 14.27
C GLN A 49 -17.17 -2.05 14.46
N TYR A 50 -18.34 -1.51 14.10
CA TYR A 50 -18.66 -0.10 14.26
C TYR A 50 -19.67 0.10 15.38
N ARG A 51 -19.46 1.15 16.18
CA ARG A 51 -20.42 1.66 17.15
C ARG A 51 -21.09 2.89 16.57
N LYS A 52 -22.43 2.94 16.58
CA LYS A 52 -23.18 4.13 16.19
C LYS A 52 -22.99 5.23 17.24
N LEU A 53 -22.57 6.42 16.80
CA LEU A 53 -22.42 7.59 17.67
C LEU A 53 -23.71 8.42 17.73
N SER A 54 -24.19 8.88 16.57
CA SER A 54 -25.45 9.61 16.41
C SER A 54 -25.98 9.46 14.97
N SER A 55 -27.20 9.94 14.72
CA SER A 55 -27.76 10.19 13.38
C SER A 55 -28.07 11.66 13.14
N ASP A 56 -27.81 12.54 14.12
CA ASP A 56 -28.08 13.96 14.01
C ASP A 56 -27.16 14.62 12.99
N GLY A 57 -27.66 15.63 12.28
CA GLY A 57 -26.90 16.30 11.21
C GLY A 57 -26.71 15.46 9.95
N VAL A 58 -27.36 14.30 9.83
CA VAL A 58 -27.35 13.46 8.62
C VAL A 58 -28.76 13.37 8.06
N SER A 59 -28.91 13.75 6.78
CA SER A 59 -30.18 13.71 6.07
C SER A 59 -29.97 13.34 4.60
N THR A 60 -31.05 13.17 3.85
CA THR A 60 -30.97 12.89 2.42
C THR A 60 -31.71 13.94 1.63
N CYS A 61 -31.16 14.37 0.50
CA CYS A 61 -31.82 15.26 -0.44
C CYS A 61 -31.82 14.66 -1.84
N THR A 62 -32.72 15.12 -2.70
CA THR A 62 -32.83 14.65 -4.08
C THR A 62 -32.46 15.80 -5.01
N LEU A 63 -31.53 15.55 -5.93
CA LEU A 63 -31.15 16.49 -6.97
C LEU A 63 -32.27 16.63 -8.02
N PRO A 64 -32.31 17.74 -8.80
CA PRO A 64 -33.23 17.86 -9.93
C PRO A 64 -33.08 16.76 -10.99
N SER A 65 -31.91 16.11 -11.06
CA SER A 65 -31.64 14.94 -11.90
C SER A 65 -32.32 13.65 -11.43
N GLY A 66 -32.92 13.65 -10.23
CA GLY A 66 -33.52 12.46 -9.59
C GLY A 66 -32.57 11.65 -8.70
N GLU A 67 -31.30 12.03 -8.62
CA GLU A 67 -30.30 11.34 -7.81
C GLU A 67 -30.44 11.68 -6.31
N LYS A 68 -30.29 10.67 -5.44
CA LYS A 68 -30.36 10.83 -3.98
C LYS A 68 -28.96 11.07 -3.41
N LEU A 69 -28.79 12.18 -2.70
CA LEU A 69 -27.56 12.52 -1.99
C LEU A 69 -27.73 12.41 -0.48
N LEU A 70 -26.62 12.12 0.21
CA LEU A 70 -26.51 12.24 1.66
C LEU A 70 -25.98 13.63 2.00
N LYS A 71 -26.77 14.41 2.74
CA LYS A 71 -26.34 15.68 3.32
C LYS A 71 -25.82 15.43 4.72
N VAL A 72 -24.59 15.85 4.98
CA VAL A 72 -23.92 15.75 6.28
C VAL A 72 -23.54 17.17 6.70
N GLU A 73 -24.02 17.60 7.86
CA GLU A 73 -23.64 18.90 8.45
C GLU A 73 -22.18 18.85 8.93
N SER A 74 -21.49 19.99 8.90
CA SER A 74 -20.06 20.10 9.26
C SER A 74 -19.75 19.62 10.67
N GLU A 75 -20.64 19.90 11.61
CA GLU A 75 -20.53 19.59 13.04
C GLU A 75 -20.48 18.07 13.28
N VAL A 76 -21.03 17.27 12.36
CA VAL A 76 -20.95 15.80 12.41
C VAL A 76 -19.51 15.34 12.23
N LEU A 77 -18.76 15.95 11.32
CA LEU A 77 -17.36 15.61 11.07
C LEU A 77 -16.46 16.02 12.23
N GLU A 78 -16.74 17.18 12.84
CA GLU A 78 -16.05 17.64 14.05
C GLU A 78 -16.28 16.67 15.22
N SER A 79 -17.53 16.35 15.53
CA SER A 79 -17.90 15.42 16.60
C SER A 79 -17.35 14.01 16.40
N LEU A 80 -17.43 13.49 15.17
CA LEU A 80 -16.85 12.19 14.81
C LEU A 80 -15.34 12.17 15.03
N SER A 81 -14.64 13.22 14.59
CA SER A 81 -13.20 13.33 14.73
C SER A 81 -12.80 13.45 16.20
N HIS A 82 -13.51 14.27 16.98
CA HIS A 82 -13.27 14.42 18.41
C HIS A 82 -13.40 13.07 19.13
N GLN A 83 -14.50 12.34 18.91
CA GLN A 83 -14.70 11.02 19.51
C GLN A 83 -13.63 10.01 19.07
N ALA A 84 -13.24 10.03 17.79
CA ALA A 84 -12.21 9.13 17.28
C ALA A 84 -10.84 9.38 17.93
N ILE A 85 -10.48 10.65 18.16
CA ILE A 85 -9.23 11.01 18.82
C ILE A 85 -9.25 10.62 20.30
N VAL A 86 -10.37 10.82 21.00
CA VAL A 86 -10.52 10.33 22.38
C VAL A 86 -10.37 8.80 22.42
N ASP A 87 -11.10 8.08 21.56
CA ASP A 87 -11.08 6.62 21.57
C ASP A 87 -9.69 6.06 21.23
N ILE A 88 -8.97 6.62 20.25
CA ILE A 88 -7.65 6.10 19.85
C ILE A 88 -6.54 6.39 20.87
N GLN A 89 -6.69 7.43 21.70
CA GLN A 89 -5.72 7.76 22.74
C GLN A 89 -5.78 6.81 23.93
N HIS A 90 -6.96 6.23 24.17
CA HIS A 90 -7.22 5.45 25.38
C HIS A 90 -7.56 3.97 25.11
N LEU A 91 -7.89 3.61 23.87
CA LEU A 91 -8.30 2.26 23.49
C LEU A 91 -7.38 1.66 22.43
N PHE A 92 -7.22 0.34 22.53
CA PHE A 92 -6.47 -0.46 21.55
C PHE A 92 -7.39 -1.47 20.87
N ARG A 93 -7.03 -1.90 19.66
CA ARG A 93 -7.75 -2.98 18.98
C ARG A 93 -7.49 -4.31 19.69
N PRO A 94 -8.50 -5.20 19.84
CA PRO A 94 -8.34 -6.49 20.51
C PRO A 94 -7.20 -7.34 19.94
N ALA A 95 -7.05 -7.37 18.62
CA ALA A 95 -5.98 -8.12 17.95
C ALA A 95 -4.58 -7.68 18.40
N HIS A 96 -4.36 -6.37 18.64
CA HIS A 96 -3.07 -5.88 19.14
C HIS A 96 -2.82 -6.30 20.60
N LEU A 97 -3.84 -6.22 21.45
CA LEU A 97 -3.74 -6.64 22.85
C LEU A 97 -3.53 -8.17 22.96
N GLU A 98 -4.12 -8.94 22.06
CA GLU A 98 -3.89 -10.38 21.96
C GLU A 98 -2.43 -10.69 21.61
N MET A 99 -1.82 -9.94 20.68
CA MET A 99 -0.39 -10.08 20.38
C MET A 99 0.47 -9.89 21.64
N LEU A 100 0.21 -8.85 22.44
CA LEU A 100 0.92 -8.63 23.71
C LEU A 100 0.65 -9.76 24.72
N SER A 101 -0.60 -10.21 24.84
CA SER A 101 -0.96 -11.32 25.73
C SER A 101 -0.26 -12.63 25.33
N ASN A 102 0.00 -12.85 24.05
CA ASN A 102 0.62 -14.07 23.56
C ASN A 102 2.10 -14.12 23.94
N ILE A 103 2.80 -12.98 23.98
CA ILE A 103 4.19 -12.90 24.46
C ILE A 103 4.32 -13.43 25.90
N LEU A 104 3.32 -13.18 26.75
CA LEU A 104 3.34 -13.66 28.14
C LEU A 104 3.20 -15.18 28.27
N LYS A 105 2.62 -15.84 27.26
CA LYS A 105 2.35 -17.29 27.23
C LYS A 105 3.40 -18.07 26.44
N ASP A 106 4.24 -17.37 25.68
CA ASP A 106 5.25 -17.98 24.83
C ASP A 106 6.45 -18.49 25.66
N PRO A 107 6.74 -19.80 25.64
CA PRO A 107 7.90 -20.36 26.34
C PRO A 107 9.23 -19.87 25.77
N GLU A 108 9.28 -19.47 24.49
CA GLU A 108 10.49 -18.99 23.82
C GLU A 108 10.75 -17.49 24.04
N ALA A 109 9.78 -16.75 24.61
CA ALA A 109 9.96 -15.33 24.91
C ALA A 109 11.08 -15.11 25.93
N SER A 110 11.84 -14.02 25.77
CA SER A 110 12.82 -13.65 26.78
C SER A 110 12.14 -13.07 28.03
N SER A 111 12.87 -13.00 29.13
CA SER A 111 12.38 -12.33 30.34
C SER A 111 12.11 -10.84 30.11
N ASN A 112 12.85 -10.20 29.20
CA ASN A 112 12.64 -8.80 28.84
C ASN A 112 11.36 -8.62 28.02
N ASP A 113 11.08 -9.51 27.06
CA ASP A 113 9.87 -9.44 26.24
C ASP A 113 8.62 -9.54 27.13
N ARG A 114 8.62 -10.49 28.07
CA ARG A 114 7.54 -10.65 29.05
C ARG A 114 7.39 -9.42 29.95
N PHE A 115 8.49 -8.84 30.41
CA PHE A 115 8.47 -7.64 31.23
C PHE A 115 7.87 -6.45 30.47
N VAL A 116 8.35 -6.17 29.25
CA VAL A 116 7.85 -5.06 28.43
C VAL A 116 6.38 -5.25 28.06
N ALA A 117 5.98 -6.45 27.64
CA ALA A 117 4.59 -6.74 27.31
C ALA A 117 3.65 -6.53 28.50
N LEU A 118 4.08 -6.94 29.70
CA LEU A 118 3.31 -6.73 30.93
C LEU A 118 3.14 -5.24 31.25
N GLU A 119 4.20 -4.44 31.14
CA GLU A 119 4.13 -3.00 31.43
C GLU A 119 3.28 -2.25 30.39
N LEU A 120 3.34 -2.63 29.11
CA LEU A 120 2.45 -2.10 28.07
C LEU A 120 0.97 -2.42 28.34
N LEU A 121 0.67 -3.66 28.76
CA LEU A 121 -0.70 -4.05 29.12
C LEU A 121 -1.21 -3.30 30.35
N LYS A 122 -0.37 -3.08 31.37
CA LYS A 122 -0.72 -2.26 32.54
C LYS A 122 -1.01 -0.81 32.13
N ASN A 123 -0.20 -0.24 31.25
CA ASN A 123 -0.42 1.11 30.73
C ASN A 123 -1.74 1.20 29.96
N ALA A 124 -2.07 0.20 29.12
CA ALA A 124 -3.34 0.14 28.40
C ALA A 124 -4.56 0.09 29.33
N CYS A 125 -4.47 -0.59 30.48
CA CYS A 125 -5.54 -0.58 31.49
C CYS A 125 -5.64 0.74 32.26
N ALA A 126 -4.52 1.43 32.47
CA ALA A 126 -4.44 2.67 33.23
C ALA A 126 -4.67 3.93 32.38
N ALA A 127 -4.84 3.80 31.06
CA ALA A 127 -5.00 4.91 30.12
C ALA A 127 -6.29 5.73 30.33
N TRP A 128 -6.96 5.66 31.48
CA TRP A 128 -8.08 6.51 31.87
C TRP A 128 -7.62 7.52 32.93
N LEU A 129 -7.42 8.77 32.50
CA LEU A 129 -7.37 9.98 33.33
C LEU A 129 -8.00 11.13 32.55
#